data_AF-A0A7G6ZB41-F1
#
_entry.id   AF-A0A7G6ZB41-F1
#
_cell.length_a   1.000
_cell.length_b   1.000
_cell.length_c   1.000
_cell.angle_alpha   90.00
_cell.angle_beta   90.00
_cell.angle_gamma   90.00
#
_symmetry.space_group_name_H-M   'P 1'
#
loop_
_entity.id
_entity.type
_entity.pdbx_description
1 polymer ?
#
loop_
_entity_poly.entity_id
_entity_poly.type
_entity_poly.pdbx_seq_one_letter_code
_entity_poly.pdbx_strand_id
1 'polypeptide(L)'
;MPDLDFNLTHLETLISDLRTIKSNFDDAEKFSDEVSAAVGHARLSSRVQDFAGQWNDKRREMGDKVGSMAQAVDGIHDSFISVDMELRDAVTVEQGGTTHTKDNH
;
A
#
# COMPACT_ATOMS: atom_id res chain seq x y z
N MET A 1 10.44 -14.49 16.37
CA MET A 1 10.71 -13.22 17.08
C MET A 1 9.43 -12.39 17.03
N PRO A 2 8.85 -11.98 18.18
CA PRO A 2 7.51 -11.36 18.19
C PRO A 2 7.45 -9.91 17.66
N ASP A 3 8.56 -9.17 17.73
CA ASP A 3 8.60 -7.74 17.39
C ASP A 3 8.54 -7.47 15.87
N LEU A 4 9.27 -8.27 15.08
CA LEU A 4 9.24 -8.20 13.61
C LEU A 4 7.87 -8.62 13.05
N ASP A 5 7.27 -9.66 13.61
CA ASP A 5 5.96 -10.18 13.21
C ASP A 5 4.82 -9.17 13.45
N PHE A 6 4.87 -8.48 14.59
CA PHE A 6 3.94 -7.39 14.92
C PHE A 6 4.09 -6.20 13.94
N ASN A 7 5.31 -5.85 13.55
CA ASN A 7 5.57 -4.76 12.61
C ASN A 7 5.09 -5.10 11.19
N LEU A 8 5.34 -6.33 10.72
CA LEU A 8 4.86 -6.82 9.43
C LEU A 8 3.32 -6.80 9.34
N THR A 9 2.64 -7.27 10.39
CA THR A 9 1.17 -7.24 10.48
C THR A 9 0.61 -5.80 10.35
N HIS A 10 1.28 -4.82 10.97
CA HIS A 10 0.88 -3.41 10.84
C HIS A 10 1.15 -2.84 9.45
N LEU A 11 2.25 -3.22 8.80
CA LEU A 11 2.55 -2.83 7.42
C LEU A 11 1.53 -3.40 6.44
N GLU A 12 1.14 -4.67 6.59
CA GLU A 12 0.10 -5.30 5.78
C GLU A 12 -1.26 -4.60 5.95
N THR A 13 -1.63 -4.25 7.18
CA THR A 13 -2.86 -3.49 7.47
C THR A 13 -2.81 -2.12 6.79
N LEU A 14 -1.68 -1.40 6.92
CA LEU A 14 -1.50 -0.09 6.28
C LEU A 14 -1.58 -0.18 4.75
N ILE A 15 -0.99 -1.20 4.13
CA ILE A 15 -1.08 -1.43 2.68
C ILE A 15 -2.54 -1.66 2.27
N SER A 16 -3.29 -2.47 3.03
CA SER A 16 -4.70 -2.74 2.79
C SER A 16 -5.56 -1.46 2.87
N ASP A 17 -5.32 -0.63 3.88
CA ASP A 17 -6.03 0.64 4.06
C ASP A 17 -5.73 1.62 2.91
N LEU A 18 -4.46 1.76 2.52
CA LEU A 18 -4.06 2.61 1.39
C LEU A 18 -4.69 2.14 0.07
N ARG A 19 -4.73 0.83 -0.17
CA ARG A 19 -5.40 0.26 -1.36
C ARG A 19 -6.91 0.52 -1.35
N THR A 20 -7.55 0.43 -0.19
CA THR A 20 -8.98 0.73 0.00
C THR A 20 -9.26 2.20 -0.28
N ILE A 21 -8.45 3.11 0.26
CA ILE A 21 -8.56 4.55 0.00
C ILE A 21 -8.42 4.84 -1.49
N LYS A 22 -7.46 4.21 -2.17
CA LYS A 22 -7.30 4.36 -3.62
C LYS A 22 -8.56 3.90 -4.38
N SER A 23 -9.08 2.71 -4.05
CA SER A 23 -10.29 2.17 -4.68
C SER A 23 -11.49 3.11 -4.50
N ASN A 24 -11.66 3.68 -3.31
CA ASN A 24 -12.75 4.63 -3.03
C ASN A 24 -12.63 5.90 -3.88
N PHE A 25 -11.40 6.37 -4.13
CA PHE A 25 -11.17 7.49 -5.03
C PHE A 25 -11.47 7.14 -6.50
N ASP A 26 -11.13 5.93 -6.95
CA ASP A 26 -11.44 5.46 -8.30
C ASP A 26 -12.97 5.32 -8.51
N ASP A 27 -13.71 4.77 -7.54
CA ASP A 27 -15.17 4.61 -7.65
C ASP A 27 -15.95 5.93 -7.67
N ALA A 28 -15.42 6.97 -7.00
CA ALA A 28 -16.02 8.31 -6.99
C ALA A 28 -15.97 9.03 -8.35
N GLU A 29 -15.25 8.50 -9.35
CA GLU A 29 -15.23 8.98 -10.74
C GLU A 29 -16.63 9.04 -11.36
N LYS A 30 -17.50 8.08 -11.04
CA LYS A 30 -18.84 7.94 -11.67
C LYS A 30 -19.86 9.00 -11.24
N PHE A 31 -19.75 9.56 -10.03
CA PHE A 31 -20.76 10.48 -9.48
C PHE A 31 -20.78 11.84 -10.19
N SER A 32 -19.65 12.24 -10.74
CA SER A 32 -19.41 13.58 -11.27
C SER A 32 -20.14 13.85 -12.60
N ASP A 33 -20.22 12.83 -13.46
CA ASP A 33 -20.83 12.95 -14.79
C ASP A 33 -22.36 13.03 -14.72
N GLU A 34 -22.98 12.27 -13.80
CA GLU A 34 -24.44 12.20 -13.62
C GLU A 34 -25.03 13.50 -13.06
N VAL A 35 -24.31 14.20 -12.19
CA VAL A 35 -24.82 15.41 -11.52
C VAL A 35 -24.95 16.58 -12.47
N SER A 36 -24.08 16.70 -13.49
CA SER A 36 -24.13 17.80 -14.46
C SER A 36 -25.40 17.82 -15.33
N ALA A 37 -25.94 16.63 -15.63
CA ALA A 37 -27.14 16.42 -16.42
C ALA A 37 -28.42 16.72 -15.65
N ALA A 38 -28.38 16.64 -14.31
CA ALA A 38 -29.52 16.91 -13.45
C ALA A 38 -29.83 18.41 -13.25
N VAL A 39 -28.89 19.29 -13.62
CA VAL A 39 -29.00 20.72 -13.32
C VAL A 39 -29.68 21.48 -14.46
N GLY A 40 -30.97 21.74 -14.32
CA GLY A 40 -31.82 22.42 -15.32
C GLY A 40 -31.49 23.90 -15.63
N HIS A 41 -30.30 24.40 -15.27
CA HIS A 41 -29.86 25.78 -15.51
C HIS A 41 -28.45 25.81 -16.11
N ALA A 42 -28.32 26.29 -17.35
CA ALA A 42 -27.09 26.19 -18.17
C ALA A 42 -25.83 26.72 -17.48
N ARG A 43 -25.92 27.88 -16.80
CA ARG A 43 -24.76 28.46 -16.09
C ARG A 43 -24.33 27.65 -14.87
N LEU A 44 -25.27 26.96 -14.21
CA LEU A 44 -24.96 26.11 -13.05
C LEU A 44 -24.42 24.76 -13.53
N SER A 45 -24.98 24.20 -14.61
CA SER A 45 -24.47 23.00 -15.27
C SER A 45 -23.00 23.17 -15.67
N SER A 46 -22.63 24.28 -16.32
CA SER A 46 -21.23 24.57 -16.67
C SER A 46 -20.31 24.66 -15.44
N ARG A 47 -20.76 25.31 -14.35
CA ARG A 47 -19.97 25.39 -13.11
C ARG A 47 -19.80 24.03 -12.42
N VAL A 48 -20.84 23.20 -12.46
CA VAL A 48 -20.81 21.83 -11.94
C VAL A 48 -19.87 20.98 -12.77
N GLN A 49 -19.87 21.15 -14.10
CA GLN A 49 -18.97 20.44 -15.00
C GLN A 49 -17.49 20.87 -14.82
N ASP A 50 -17.22 22.15 -14.61
CA ASP A 50 -15.88 22.65 -14.31
C ASP A 50 -15.36 22.13 -12.97
N PHE A 51 -16.23 22.09 -11.95
CA PHE A 51 -15.91 21.52 -10.64
C PHE A 51 -15.67 20.02 -10.74
N ALA A 52 -16.54 19.30 -11.46
CA ALA A 52 -16.44 17.89 -11.76
C ALA A 52 -15.08 17.53 -12.37
N GLY A 53 -14.67 18.25 -13.42
CA GLY A 53 -13.37 18.04 -14.08
C GLY A 53 -12.19 18.26 -13.13
N GLN A 54 -12.17 19.41 -12.43
CA GLN A 54 -11.10 19.73 -11.47
C GLN A 54 -11.04 18.74 -10.30
N TRP A 55 -12.20 18.30 -9.80
CA TRP A 55 -12.30 17.31 -8.76
C TRP A 55 -11.75 15.97 -9.23
N ASN A 56 -12.04 15.55 -10.47
CA ASN A 56 -11.51 14.32 -11.03
C ASN A 56 -9.99 14.35 -11.15
N ASP A 57 -9.42 15.44 -11.67
CA ASP A 57 -7.98 15.63 -11.74
C ASP A 57 -7.32 15.59 -10.35
N LYS A 58 -7.91 16.27 -9.37
CA LYS A 58 -7.37 16.28 -8.00
C LYS A 58 -7.43 14.89 -7.37
N ARG A 59 -8.50 14.14 -7.62
CA ARG A 59 -8.68 12.78 -7.09
C ARG A 59 -7.67 11.82 -7.69
N ARG A 60 -7.42 11.89 -9.00
CA ARG A 60 -6.37 11.12 -9.67
C ARG A 60 -5.00 11.38 -9.06
N GLU A 61 -4.65 12.66 -8.86
CA GLU A 61 -3.40 13.04 -8.20
C GLU A 61 -3.28 12.46 -6.78
N MET A 62 -4.38 12.44 -6.01
CA MET A 62 -4.41 11.82 -4.68
C MET A 62 -4.27 10.30 -4.75
N GLY A 63 -4.95 9.64 -5.70
CA GLY A 63 -4.84 8.20 -5.93
C GLY A 63 -3.42 7.77 -6.30
N ASP A 64 -2.74 8.53 -7.16
CA ASP A 64 -1.35 8.28 -7.55
C ASP A 64 -0.39 8.39 -6.35
N LYS A 65 -0.60 9.40 -5.49
CA LYS A 65 0.20 9.57 -4.26
C LYS A 65 -0.04 8.45 -3.25
N VAL A 66 -1.29 8.06 -3.05
CA VAL A 66 -1.64 6.92 -2.17
C VAL A 66 -1.05 5.63 -2.70
N GLY A 67 -1.11 5.39 -4.01
CA GLY A 67 -0.46 4.25 -4.66
C GLY A 67 1.06 4.25 -4.47
N SER A 68 1.71 5.40 -4.62
CA SER A 68 3.15 5.55 -4.38
C SER A 68 3.52 5.28 -2.92
N MET A 69 2.70 5.73 -1.96
CA MET A 69 2.88 5.42 -0.54
C MET A 69 2.74 3.92 -0.28
N ALA A 70 1.72 3.27 -0.87
CA ALA A 70 1.54 1.83 -0.73
C ALA A 70 2.75 1.05 -1.26
N GLN A 71 3.30 1.43 -2.42
CA GLN A 71 4.52 0.82 -2.97
C GLN A 71 5.75 1.01 -2.07
N ALA A 72 5.90 2.17 -1.44
CA ALA A 72 6.98 2.41 -0.50
C ALA A 72 6.87 1.52 0.75
N VAL A 73 5.65 1.35 1.28
CA VAL A 73 5.39 0.47 2.43
C VAL A 73 5.63 -1.01 2.05
N ASP A 74 5.23 -1.43 0.86
CA ASP A 74 5.50 -2.77 0.31
C ASP A 74 7.01 -3.05 0.24
N GLY A 75 7.80 -2.09 -0.27
CA GLY A 75 9.26 -2.23 -0.33
C GLY A 75 9.94 -2.30 1.05
N ILE A 76 9.39 -1.60 2.04
CA ILE A 76 9.85 -1.70 3.45
C ILE A 76 9.55 -3.10 3.98
N HIS A 77 8.31 -3.58 3.79
CA HIS A 77 7.88 -4.91 4.21
C HIS A 77 8.77 -6.01 3.61
N ASP A 78 9.02 -5.98 2.30
CA ASP A 78 9.87 -6.94 1.61
C ASP A 78 11.32 -6.91 2.14
N SER A 79 11.84 -5.73 2.45
CA SER A 79 13.18 -5.57 3.03
C SER A 79 13.28 -6.22 4.41
N PHE A 80 12.25 -6.05 5.25
CA PHE A 80 12.20 -6.69 6.57
C PHE A 80 12.16 -8.22 6.47
N ILE A 81 11.36 -8.77 5.54
CA ILE A 81 11.31 -10.21 5.30
C ILE A 81 12.67 -10.75 4.82
N SER A 82 13.33 -10.06 3.88
CA SER A 82 14.64 -10.47 3.38
C SER A 82 15.67 -10.53 4.52
N VAL A 83 15.72 -9.50 5.36
CA VAL A 83 16.66 -9.45 6.51
C VAL A 83 16.36 -10.55 7.53
N ASP A 84 15.09 -10.84 7.83
CA ASP A 84 14.73 -11.93 8.75
C ASP A 84 15.14 -13.31 8.20
N MET A 85 14.94 -13.54 6.89
CA MET A 85 15.40 -14.77 6.23
C MET A 85 16.92 -14.92 6.29
N GLU A 86 17.67 -13.85 5.99
CA GLU A 86 19.14 -13.85 6.08
C GLU A 86 19.63 -14.12 7.50
N LEU A 87 18.99 -13.54 8.51
CA LEU A 87 19.33 -13.76 9.91
C LEU A 87 19.02 -15.19 10.36
N ARG A 88 17.85 -15.72 9.97
CA ARG A 88 17.49 -17.12 10.24
C ARG A 88 18.51 -18.06 9.64
N ASP A 89 18.87 -17.85 8.38
CA ASP A 89 19.81 -18.71 7.66
C ASP A 89 21.20 -18.64 8.33
N ALA A 90 21.69 -17.45 8.71
CA ALA A 90 22.94 -17.29 9.46
C ALA A 90 22.93 -18.03 10.81
N VAL A 91 21.85 -17.92 11.58
CA VAL A 91 21.70 -18.62 12.87
C VAL A 91 21.68 -20.14 12.68
N THR A 92 21.02 -20.66 11.63
CA THR A 92 20.99 -22.09 11.35
C THR A 92 22.36 -22.65 10.96
N VAL A 93 23.17 -21.86 10.23
CA VAL A 93 24.55 -22.22 9.88
C VAL A 93 25.45 -22.31 11.11
N GLU A 94 25.32 -21.39 12.08
CA GLU A 94 26.09 -21.46 13.33
C GLU A 94 25.69 -22.68 14.19
N GLN A 95 24.41 -23.03 14.25
CA GLN A 95 23.94 -24.18 15.05
C GLN A 95 24.30 -25.54 14.44
N GLY A 96 24.40 -25.64 13.11
CA GLY A 96 24.86 -26.86 12.42
C GLY A 96 26.37 -27.13 12.53
N GLY A 97 27.17 -26.12 12.89
CA GLY A 97 28.64 -26.22 12.98
C GLY A 97 29.20 -26.86 14.27
N THR A 98 28.37 -27.11 15.28
CA THR A 98 28.85 -27.55 16.62
C THR A 98 28.71 -29.05 16.91
N THR A 99 28.20 -29.87 15.98
CA THR A 99 27.86 -31.29 16.26
C THR A 99 28.80 -32.36 15.70
N HIS A 100 30.01 -32.04 15.23
CA HIS A 100 30.92 -33.10 14.73
C HIS A 100 32.41 -32.88 15.01
N THR A 101 32.83 -32.97 16.27
CA THR A 101 34.17 -33.47 16.64
C THR A 101 34.14 -34.07 18.05
N LYS A 102 33.48 -35.22 18.19
CA LYS A 102 33.95 -36.25 19.13
C LYS A 102 34.31 -37.46 18.28
N ASP A 103 35.36 -38.14 18.72
CA ASP A 103 35.89 -39.40 18.18
C ASP A 103 37.05 -39.21 17.18
N ASN A 104 38.27 -39.06 17.72
CA ASN A 104 39.34 -39.97 17.29
C ASN A 104 40.43 -40.11 18.36
N HIS A 105 40.58 -41.36 18.82
CA HIS A 105 41.69 -42.02 19.52
C HIS A 105 42.39 -41.34 20.71
#